data_AF-A0A8G1N0R2-F1
#
_entry.id   AF-A0A8G1N0R2-F1
#
_cell.length_a   1.000
_cell.length_b   1.000
_cell.length_c   1.000
_cell.angle_alpha   90.00
_cell.angle_beta   90.00
_cell.angle_gamma   90.00
#
_symmetry.space_group_name_H-M   'P 1'
#
loop_
_entity.id
_entity.type
_entity.pdbx_description
1 polymer ?
#
loop_
_entity_poly.entity_id
_entity_poly.type
_entity_poly.pdbx_seq_one_letter_code
_entity_poly.pdbx_strand_id
1 'polypeptide(L)' 'MAPRNGKPRAVRDRLDVDELERLLVAARAGVPRLRLVEESGVSRKTIYRLLKASSS' A
#
# COMPACT_ATOMS: atom_id res chain seq x y z
N MET A 1 -21.33 1.00 22.82
CA MET A 1 -20.05 1.48 22.27
C MET A 1 -19.21 0.24 21.95
N ALA A 2 -19.26 -0.24 20.70
CA ALA A 2 -18.62 -1.51 20.33
C ALA A 2 -17.08 -1.40 20.42
N PRO A 3 -16.38 -2.40 20.97
CA PRO A 3 -14.93 -2.37 21.05
C PRO A 3 -14.35 -2.51 19.63
N ARG A 4 -13.40 -1.64 19.30
CA ARG A 4 -12.66 -1.63 18.02
C ARG A 4 -11.70 -2.83 17.95
N ASN A 5 -12.23 -4.06 17.99
CA ASN A 5 -11.47 -5.31 17.78
C ASN A 5 -11.21 -5.56 16.28
N GLY A 6 -10.74 -4.53 15.57
CA GLY A 6 -10.19 -4.71 14.24
C GLY A 6 -8.78 -5.29 14.40
N LYS A 7 -8.62 -6.61 14.22
CA LYS A 7 -7.29 -7.22 14.00
C LYS A 7 -6.48 -6.28 13.11
N PRO A 8 -5.19 -6.01 13.40
CA PRO A 8 -4.36 -5.25 12.47
C PRO A 8 -4.32 -6.02 11.15
N ARG A 9 -5.19 -5.63 10.22
CA ARG A 9 -5.21 -6.13 8.86
C ARG A 9 -3.82 -5.89 8.30
N ALA A 10 -3.24 -6.93 7.72
CA ALA A 10 -1.95 -6.80 7.08
C ALA A 10 -2.06 -5.64 6.09
N VAL A 11 -0.99 -4.90 5.90
CA VAL A 11 -0.98 -3.76 4.97
C VAL A 11 -1.47 -4.15 3.55
N ARG A 12 -1.29 -5.43 3.19
CA ARG A 12 -1.79 -6.06 1.97
C ARG A 12 -3.32 -6.23 1.92
N ASP A 13 -4.01 -6.33 3.05
CA ASP A 13 -5.48 -6.52 3.12
C ASP A 13 -6.27 -5.21 2.92
N ARG A 14 -5.59 -4.10 2.63
CA ARG A 14 -6.20 -2.79 2.36
C ARG A 14 -6.23 -2.43 0.89
N LEU A 15 -5.49 -3.15 0.06
CA LEU A 15 -5.41 -3.00 -1.37
C LEU A 15 -5.90 -4.30 -1.98
N ASP A 16 -6.73 -4.22 -3.01
CA ASP A 16 -6.98 -5.39 -3.84
C ASP A 16 -5.68 -5.82 -4.53
N VAL A 17 -5.60 -7.10 -4.91
CA VAL A 17 -4.41 -7.66 -5.56
C VAL A 17 -4.04 -6.85 -6.81
N ASP A 18 -5.03 -6.46 -7.60
CA ASP A 18 -4.84 -5.62 -8.79
C ASP A 18 -4.29 -4.23 -8.45
N GLU A 19 -4.72 -3.66 -7.32
CA GLU A 19 -4.27 -2.34 -6.88
C GLU A 19 -2.84 -2.39 -6.36
N LEU A 20 -2.49 -3.47 -5.65
CA LEU A 20 -1.12 -3.77 -5.25
C LEU A 20 -0.22 -3.94 -6.47
N GLU A 21 -0.63 -4.72 -7.47
CA GLU A 21 0.14 -4.92 -8.69
C GLU A 21 0.39 -3.61 -9.44
N ARG A 22 -0.65 -2.78 -9.62
CA ARG A 22 -0.50 -1.45 -10.23
C ARG A 22 0.49 -0.58 -9.47
N LEU A 23 0.42 -0.57 -8.14
CA LEU A 23 1.32 0.19 -7.30
C LEU A 23 2.77 -0.28 -7.42
N LEU A 24 3.00 -1.61 -7.48
CA LEU A 24 4.33 -2.19 -7.67
C LEU A 24 4.89 -1.90 -9.06
N VAL A 25 4.06 -1.97 -10.11
CA VAL A 25 4.45 -1.62 -11.48
C VAL A 25 4.84 -0.15 -11.57
N ALA A 26 4.01 0.75 -11.04
CA ALA A 26 4.29 2.19 -11.03
C ALA A 26 5.57 2.52 -10.24
N ALA A 27 5.78 1.87 -9.09
CA ALA A 27 7.01 2.04 -8.32
C ALA A 27 8.25 1.53 -9.08
N ARG A 28 8.16 0.41 -9.80
CA ARG A 28 9.26 -0.09 -10.66
C ARG A 28 9.53 0.81 -11.86
N ALA A 29 8.50 1.47 -12.40
CA ALA A 29 8.64 2.48 -13.45
C ALA A 29 9.25 3.81 -12.95
N GLY A 30 9.57 3.93 -11.64
CA GLY A 30 10.20 5.10 -11.06
C GLY A 30 9.23 6.21 -10.64
N VAL A 31 7.93 5.93 -10.57
CA VAL A 31 6.93 6.91 -10.13
C VAL A 31 7.23 7.38 -8.70
N PRO A 32 7.25 8.70 -8.43
CA PRO A 32 7.49 9.23 -7.10
C PRO A 32 6.47 8.71 -6.08
N ARG A 33 6.93 8.39 -4.87
CA ARG A 33 6.07 7.87 -3.80
C ARG A 33 4.91 8.81 -3.44
N LEU A 34 5.06 10.13 -3.60
CA LEU A 34 3.99 11.09 -3.35
C LEU A 34 2.84 10.93 -4.36
N ARG A 35 3.16 10.76 -5.65
CA ARG A 35 2.19 10.44 -6.69
C ARG A 35 1.43 9.15 -6.41
N LEU A 36 2.14 8.12 -5.94
CA LEU A 36 1.50 6.85 -5.56
C LEU A 36 0.52 7.02 -4.39
N VAL A 37 0.81 7.90 -3.43
CA VAL A 37 -0.13 8.22 -2.32
C VAL A 37 -1.38 8.91 -2.83
N GLU A 38 -1.22 9.83 -3.77
CA GLU A 38 -2.34 10.57 -4.38
C GLU A 38 -3.23 9.65 -5.23
N GLU A 39 -2.61 8.77 -6.02
CA GLU A 39 -3.32 7.89 -6.96
C GLU A 39 -4.02 6.71 -6.26
N SER A 40 -3.43 6.15 -5.19
CA SER A 40 -4.00 5.00 -4.48
C SER A 40 -4.72 5.36 -3.18
N GLY A 41 -4.67 6.62 -2.72
CA GLY A 41 -5.23 7.04 -1.43
C GLY A 41 -4.57 6.38 -0.20
N VAL A 42 -3.47 5.65 -0.40
CA VAL A 42 -2.81 4.90 0.67
C VAL A 42 -1.71 5.75 1.30
N SER A 43 -1.67 5.76 2.64
CA SER A 43 -0.63 6.49 3.39
C SER A 43 0.79 6.13 2.93
N ARG A 44 1.65 7.14 2.84
CA ARG A 44 3.08 7.01 2.51
C ARG A 44 3.81 5.92 3.30
N LYS A 45 3.48 5.74 4.59
CA LYS A 45 4.07 4.70 5.45
C LYS A 45 3.67 3.28 5.02
N THR A 46 2.46 3.13 4.52
CA THR A 46 1.92 1.86 4.01
C THR A 46 2.57 1.52 2.68
N ILE A 47 2.66 2.48 1.75
CA ILE A 47 3.38 2.33 0.48
C ILE A 47 4.85 1.94 0.73
N TYR A 48 5.54 2.62 1.65
CA TYR A 48 6.92 2.28 2.00
C TYR A 48 7.06 0.83 2.50
N ARG A 49 6.16 0.36 3.38
CA ARG A 49 6.18 -1.02 3.88
C ARG A 49 5.91 -2.04 2.78
N LEU A 50 4.98 -1.76 1.86
CA LEU A 50 4.68 -2.63 0.72
C LEU A 50 5.87 -2.77 -0.21
N LEU A 51 6.47 -1.65 -0.61
CA LEU A 51 7.64 -1.66 -1.48
C LEU A 51 8.84 -2.37 -0.83
N LYS A 52 9.05 -2.15 0.48
CA LYS A 52 10.09 -2.85 1.23
C LYS A 52 9.85 -4.36 1.29
N ALA A 53 8.61 -4.80 1.54
CA ALA A 53 8.26 -6.21 1.58
C ALA A 53 8.31 -6.90 0.21
N SER A 54 8.10 -6.16 -0.88
CA SER A 54 8.18 -6.68 -2.26
C SER A 54 9.59 -6.75 -2.82
N SER A 55 10.57 -6.11 -2.17
CA SER A 55 11.96 -6.04 -2.61
C SER A 55 12.88 -7.04 -1.89
N SER A 56 12.30 -7.97 -1.11
CA SER A 56 13.01 -8.98 -0.32
C SER A 56 12.74 -10.38 -0.83
#